data_AF-G5LSI1-F1
#
_entry.id   AF-G5LSI1-F1
#
_cell.length_a   1.000
_cell.length_b   1.000
_cell.length_c   1.000
_cell.angle_alpha   90.00
_cell.angle_beta   90.00
_cell.angle_gamma   90.00
#
_symmetry.space_group_name_H-M   'P 1'
#
loop_
_entity.id
_entity.type
_entity.pdbx_description
1 polymer ?
#
loop_
_entity_poly.entity_id
_entity_poly.type
_entity_poly.pdbx_seq_one_letter_code
_entity_poly.pdbx_strand_id
1 'polypeptide(L)'
;MQALEYKSFLRFKIGKILDDLCGNQLQPLLIKTLLNRAQGALLISAEGIDDVAQAEEMVKLATAVAHLIGRSNYDAMSGQYYARFVVKNVDNSDSYLRQPHRVMELHNDGTYVEEVTDYVLMMKIDEQNMEGGNSLLLHLDDWEHLESFFTHPLARRVMRWAAP
;
A
#
# COMPACT_ATOMS: atom_id res chain seq x y z
N MET A 1 13.78 11.14 9.37
CA MET A 1 13.44 10.21 8.25
C MET A 1 14.58 9.95 7.23
N GLN A 2 15.43 10.93 6.97
CA GLN A 2 16.41 10.97 5.89
C GLN A 2 17.37 9.78 5.87
N ALA A 3 17.79 9.27 7.04
CA ALA A 3 18.66 8.10 7.10
C ALA A 3 18.03 6.85 6.45
N LEU A 4 16.71 6.66 6.60
CA LEU A 4 15.99 5.52 6.01
C LEU A 4 15.85 5.67 4.49
N GLU A 5 15.74 6.91 3.99
CA GLU A 5 15.72 7.22 2.56
C GLU A 5 17.04 6.84 1.91
N TYR A 6 18.16 7.31 2.46
CA TYR A 6 19.50 7.09 1.90
C TYR A 6 20.08 5.69 2.13
N LYS A 7 19.79 5.04 3.26
CA LYS A 7 20.42 3.76 3.65
C LYS A 7 19.36 2.67 3.82
N SER A 8 19.09 1.93 2.75
CA SER A 8 18.01 0.92 2.71
C SER A 8 18.11 -0.16 3.78
N PHE A 9 19.30 -0.58 4.19
CA PHE A 9 19.47 -1.58 5.25
C PHE A 9 18.91 -1.11 6.62
N LEU A 10 18.83 0.21 6.85
CA LEU A 10 18.23 0.74 8.09
C LEU A 10 16.72 0.48 8.15
N ARG A 11 16.06 0.29 7.00
CA ARG A 11 14.63 -0.06 6.93
C ARG A 11 14.38 -1.45 7.52
N PHE A 12 15.20 -2.43 7.14
CA PHE A 12 15.20 -3.76 7.76
C PHE A 12 15.60 -3.72 9.24
N LYS A 13 16.55 -2.85 9.60
CA LYS A 13 16.97 -2.68 11.00
C LYS A 13 15.82 -2.24 11.90
N ILE A 14 15.03 -1.24 11.48
CA ILE A 14 13.87 -0.80 12.28
C ILE A 14 12.74 -1.84 12.27
N GLY A 15 12.57 -2.60 11.19
CA GLY A 15 11.69 -3.77 11.15
C GLY A 15 12.07 -4.78 12.23
N LYS A 16 13.36 -5.15 12.28
CA LYS A 16 13.88 -6.05 13.32
C LYS A 16 13.64 -5.51 14.74
N ILE A 17 13.89 -4.23 14.99
CA ILE A 17 13.64 -3.62 16.31
C ILE A 17 12.17 -3.79 16.72
N LEU A 18 11.24 -3.52 15.80
CA LEU A 18 9.81 -3.67 16.06
C LEU A 18 9.43 -5.12 16.36
N ASP A 19 9.92 -6.08 15.57
CA ASP A 19 9.66 -7.50 15.81
C ASP A 19 10.26 -8.01 17.13
N ASP A 20 11.48 -7.57 17.47
CA ASP A 20 12.13 -7.90 18.74
C ASP A 20 11.32 -7.38 19.94
N LEU A 21 10.74 -6.17 19.84
CA LEU A 21 9.84 -5.61 20.87
C LEU A 21 8.54 -6.41 21.01
N CYS A 22 8.10 -7.09 19.95
CA CYS A 22 6.97 -8.02 19.96
C CYS A 22 7.37 -9.47 20.31
N GLY A 23 8.57 -9.70 20.84
CA GLY A 23 9.04 -11.04 21.21
C GLY A 23 9.21 -11.97 20.00
N ASN A 24 9.54 -11.42 18.83
CA ASN A 24 9.70 -12.13 17.55
C ASN A 24 8.44 -12.84 17.03
N GLN A 25 7.26 -12.36 17.43
CA GLN A 25 5.98 -12.92 17.01
C GLN A 25 5.32 -12.12 15.86
N LEU A 26 5.78 -10.89 15.61
CA LEU A 26 5.15 -10.01 14.63
C LEU A 26 5.43 -10.48 13.21
N GLN A 27 6.69 -10.72 12.86
CA GLN A 27 7.07 -11.14 11.50
C GLN A 27 6.35 -12.44 11.06
N PRO A 28 6.35 -13.53 11.85
CA PRO A 28 5.62 -14.75 11.47
C PRO A 28 4.11 -14.53 11.30
N LEU A 29 3.50 -13.69 12.14
CA LEU A 29 2.08 -13.36 12.06
C LEU A 29 1.74 -12.60 10.78
N LEU A 30 2.54 -11.59 10.43
CA LEU A 30 2.36 -10.82 9.21
C LEU A 30 2.44 -11.71 7.97
N ILE A 31 3.51 -12.52 7.86
CA ILE A 31 3.70 -13.45 6.73
C ILE A 31 2.55 -14.46 6.66
N LYS A 32 2.18 -15.08 7.79
CA LYS A 32 1.08 -16.04 7.83
C LYS A 32 -0.23 -15.43 7.35
N THR A 33 -0.52 -14.19 7.75
CA THR A 33 -1.78 -13.52 7.39
C THR A 33 -1.81 -13.12 5.92
N LEU A 34 -0.72 -12.54 5.41
CA LEU A 34 -0.63 -12.07 4.02
C LEU A 34 -0.61 -13.22 3.01
N LEU A 35 0.01 -14.36 3.35
CA LEU A 35 0.08 -15.52 2.47
C LEU A 35 -1.13 -16.46 2.61
N ASN A 36 -2.05 -16.20 3.54
CA ASN A 36 -3.26 -16.99 3.69
C ASN A 36 -4.34 -16.50 2.70
N ARG A 37 -4.71 -17.35 1.73
CA ARG A 37 -5.75 -17.06 0.73
C ARG A 37 -7.10 -16.66 1.34
N ALA A 38 -7.46 -17.18 2.51
CA ALA A 38 -8.70 -16.78 3.18
C ALA A 38 -8.61 -15.40 3.88
N GLN A 39 -7.45 -14.74 3.83
CA GLN A 39 -7.16 -13.45 4.47
C GLN A 39 -6.46 -12.52 3.46
N GLY A 40 -5.14 -12.31 3.58
CA GLY A 40 -4.37 -11.50 2.63
C GLY A 40 -4.39 -9.98 2.84
N ALA A 41 -5.13 -9.48 3.83
CA ALA A 41 -5.21 -8.04 4.15
C ALA A 41 -5.11 -7.77 5.65
N LEU A 42 -4.52 -6.63 6.01
CA LEU A 42 -4.32 -6.18 7.38
C LEU A 42 -4.61 -4.68 7.48
N LEU A 43 -5.33 -4.27 8.52
CA LEU A 43 -5.39 -2.87 8.97
C LEU A 43 -4.54 -2.74 10.24
N ILE A 44 -3.47 -1.94 10.15
CA ILE A 44 -2.47 -1.83 11.22
C ILE A 44 -2.49 -0.42 11.77
N SER A 45 -2.48 -0.30 13.10
CA SER A 45 -2.32 0.94 13.84
C SER A 45 -1.42 0.70 15.05
N ALA A 46 -0.88 1.79 15.61
CA ALA A 46 -0.15 1.76 16.87
C ALA A 46 -0.74 2.81 17.80
N GLU A 47 -1.08 2.39 19.02
CA GLU A 47 -1.63 3.29 20.03
C GLU A 47 -0.68 4.47 20.28
N GLY A 48 -1.23 5.69 20.25
CA GLY A 48 -0.47 6.93 20.42
C GLY A 48 0.24 7.45 19.17
N ILE A 49 0.01 6.85 17.99
CA ILE A 49 0.41 7.42 16.68
C ILE A 49 -0.86 7.66 15.87
N ASP A 50 -1.44 8.86 16.01
CA ASP A 50 -2.76 9.19 15.48
C ASP A 50 -2.93 10.65 15.01
N ASP A 51 -1.89 11.49 15.12
CA ASP A 51 -1.92 12.88 14.67
C ASP A 51 -0.92 13.16 13.53
N VAL A 52 -1.26 14.10 12.64
CA VAL A 52 -0.42 14.52 11.50
C VAL A 52 0.97 15.03 11.92
N ALA A 53 1.10 15.59 13.13
CA ALA A 53 2.38 15.98 13.70
C ALA A 53 3.36 14.80 13.84
N GLN A 54 2.85 13.56 13.86
CA GLN A 54 3.60 12.32 13.97
C GLN A 54 3.81 11.62 12.62
N ALA A 55 3.68 12.34 11.50
CA ALA A 55 3.84 11.77 10.17
C ALA A 55 5.18 11.04 9.97
N GLU A 56 6.27 11.48 10.62
CA GLU A 56 7.55 10.75 10.55
C GLU A 56 7.49 9.40 11.28
N GLU A 57 6.83 9.34 12.43
CA GLU A 57 6.63 8.13 13.22
C GLU A 57 5.73 7.13 12.48
N MET A 58 4.67 7.63 11.84
CA MET A 58 3.80 6.85 10.95
C MET A 58 4.61 6.19 9.82
N VAL A 59 5.45 6.96 9.11
CA VAL A 59 6.28 6.39 8.04
C VAL A 59 7.31 5.39 8.59
N LYS A 60 7.93 5.63 9.75
CA LYS A 60 8.83 4.66 10.39
C LYS A 60 8.10 3.35 10.72
N LEU A 61 6.88 3.43 11.26
CA LEU A 61 6.05 2.26 11.58
C LEU A 61 5.72 1.45 10.32
N ALA A 62 5.20 2.10 9.28
CA ALA A 62 4.90 1.45 8.00
C ALA A 62 6.15 0.79 7.40
N THR A 63 7.28 1.51 7.43
CA THR A 63 8.56 1.01 6.92
C THR A 63 9.02 -0.23 7.68
N ALA A 64 8.94 -0.22 9.01
CA ALA A 64 9.31 -1.35 9.84
C ALA A 64 8.46 -2.59 9.50
N VAL A 65 7.13 -2.44 9.42
CA VAL A 65 6.21 -3.53 9.06
C VAL A 65 6.50 -4.07 7.65
N ALA A 66 6.59 -3.19 6.65
CA ALA A 66 6.81 -3.60 5.26
C ALA A 66 8.15 -4.35 5.08
N HIS A 67 9.20 -3.93 5.81
CA HIS A 67 10.53 -4.54 5.70
C HIS A 67 10.71 -5.78 6.58
N LEU A 68 9.68 -6.20 7.34
CA LEU A 68 9.62 -7.54 7.93
C LEU A 68 9.11 -8.59 6.93
N ILE A 69 8.30 -8.19 5.94
CA ILE A 69 7.65 -9.10 4.98
C ILE A 69 8.22 -9.00 3.57
N GLY A 70 8.97 -7.95 3.24
CA GLY A 70 9.57 -7.78 1.92
C GLY A 70 10.45 -6.54 1.84
N ARG A 71 10.49 -5.92 0.65
CA ARG A 71 11.20 -4.66 0.41
C ARG A 71 10.29 -3.72 -0.38
N SER A 72 10.24 -2.44 -0.01
CA SER A 72 9.47 -1.46 -0.79
C SER A 72 10.27 -1.02 -2.02
N ASN A 73 9.60 -1.03 -3.17
CA ASN A 73 10.17 -0.62 -4.44
C ASN A 73 10.42 0.89 -4.49
N TYR A 74 11.18 1.33 -5.50
CA TYR A 74 11.35 2.74 -5.78
C TYR A 74 10.05 3.30 -6.37
N ASP A 75 9.62 4.43 -5.85
CA ASP A 75 8.47 5.19 -6.31
C ASP A 75 8.96 6.39 -7.16
N ALA A 76 8.58 6.40 -8.44
CA ALA A 76 8.99 7.43 -9.38
C ALA A 76 8.36 8.81 -9.10
N MET A 77 7.23 8.88 -8.39
CA MET A 77 6.54 10.13 -8.09
C MET A 77 7.27 10.93 -7.00
N SER A 78 7.86 10.24 -6.03
CA SER A 78 8.61 10.88 -4.94
C SER A 78 10.13 10.82 -5.12
N GLY A 79 10.61 9.91 -5.96
CA GLY A 79 12.03 9.58 -6.07
C GLY A 79 12.59 8.84 -4.85
N GLN A 80 11.72 8.22 -4.04
CA GLN A 80 12.06 7.54 -2.78
C GLN A 80 11.42 6.14 -2.72
N TYR A 81 11.46 5.47 -1.57
CA TYR A 81 10.83 4.15 -1.38
C TYR A 81 9.38 4.21 -0.85
N TYR A 82 8.89 5.42 -0.66
CA TYR A 82 7.53 5.74 -0.26
C TYR A 82 7.17 7.08 -0.91
N ALA A 83 5.88 7.33 -1.11
CA ALA A 83 5.38 8.63 -1.55
C ALA A 83 4.34 9.16 -0.56
N ARG A 84 4.29 10.48 -0.42
CA ARG A 84 3.28 11.19 0.37
C ARG A 84 2.53 12.11 -0.56
N PHE A 85 1.22 11.98 -0.55
CA PHE A 85 0.33 12.81 -1.34
C PHE A 85 -0.52 13.66 -0.40
N VAL A 86 -0.68 14.93 -0.76
CA VAL A 86 -1.58 15.85 -0.09
C VAL A 86 -2.72 16.13 -1.06
N VAL A 87 -3.93 15.75 -0.67
CA VAL A 87 -5.14 16.07 -1.42
C VAL A 87 -5.86 17.19 -0.68
N LYS A 88 -6.18 18.26 -1.40
CA LYS A 88 -6.99 19.37 -0.90
C LYS A 88 -8.11 19.61 -1.91
N ASN A 89 -9.30 19.96 -1.44
CA ASN A 89 -10.46 20.30 -2.30
C ASN A 89 -10.29 21.65 -3.05
N VAL A 90 -9.06 22.18 -3.11
CA VAL A 90 -8.66 23.37 -3.85
C VAL A 90 -7.64 22.93 -4.90
N ASP A 91 -8.03 21.96 -5.74
CA ASP A 91 -7.18 21.56 -6.86
C ASP A 91 -7.60 22.37 -8.09
N ASN A 92 -6.73 23.28 -8.53
CA ASN A 92 -6.88 24.05 -9.76
C ASN A 92 -6.36 23.28 -10.98
N SER A 93 -5.95 22.01 -10.81
CA SER A 93 -5.54 21.17 -11.92
C SER A 93 -6.76 20.59 -12.64
N ASP A 94 -6.79 20.74 -13.96
CA ASP A 94 -7.82 20.19 -14.85
C ASP A 94 -7.69 18.66 -15.02
N SER A 95 -7.12 17.98 -14.01
CA SER A 95 -6.92 16.54 -14.03
C SER A 95 -8.24 15.85 -13.75
N TYR A 96 -8.84 15.29 -14.80
CA TYR A 96 -10.04 14.45 -14.75
C TYR A 96 -9.97 13.32 -13.68
N LEU A 97 -8.77 12.90 -13.29
CA LEU A 97 -8.52 11.87 -12.27
C LEU A 97 -8.59 12.38 -10.83
N ARG A 98 -8.58 13.69 -10.59
CA ARG A 98 -8.54 14.29 -9.23
C ARG A 98 -9.88 14.87 -8.79
N GLN A 99 -10.94 14.58 -9.52
CA GLN A 99 -12.28 15.05 -9.19
C GLN A 99 -12.82 14.32 -7.94
N PRO A 100 -13.24 15.03 -6.89
CA PRO A 100 -13.60 14.43 -5.59
C PRO A 100 -14.85 13.55 -5.64
N HIS A 101 -15.70 13.72 -6.65
CA HIS A 101 -16.93 12.94 -6.82
C HIS A 101 -16.72 11.66 -7.64
N ARG A 102 -15.49 11.39 -8.10
CA ARG A 102 -15.20 10.22 -8.92
C ARG A 102 -14.60 9.10 -8.08
N VAL A 103 -15.17 7.90 -8.23
CA VAL A 103 -14.60 6.68 -7.68
C VAL A 103 -13.36 6.31 -8.49
N MET A 104 -12.23 6.12 -7.82
CA MET A 104 -11.08 5.45 -8.41
C MET A 104 -11.40 3.95 -8.52
N GLU A 105 -11.42 3.42 -9.74
CA GLU A 105 -11.85 2.05 -10.00
C GLU A 105 -10.88 1.03 -9.37
N LEU A 106 -11.41 -0.15 -8.96
CA LEU A 106 -10.61 -1.24 -8.41
C LEU A 106 -9.55 -1.71 -9.41
N HIS A 107 -8.32 -1.89 -8.94
CA HIS A 107 -7.18 -2.29 -9.77
C HIS A 107 -6.12 -3.02 -8.93
N ASN A 108 -5.10 -3.56 -9.62
CA ASN A 108 -3.86 -4.03 -9.01
C ASN A 108 -2.73 -3.05 -9.38
N ASP A 109 -1.77 -2.89 -8.49
CA ASP A 109 -0.58 -2.07 -8.75
C ASP A 109 0.47 -2.84 -9.55
N GLY A 110 1.35 -2.09 -10.24
CA GLY A 110 2.52 -2.66 -10.92
C GLY A 110 2.22 -3.39 -12.23
N THR A 111 1.06 -3.16 -12.87
CA THR A 111 0.66 -3.90 -14.09
C THR A 111 1.49 -3.60 -15.34
N TYR A 112 2.28 -2.52 -15.34
CA TYR A 112 3.10 -2.07 -16.47
C TYR A 112 4.61 -2.37 -16.30
N VAL A 113 5.00 -3.11 -15.27
CA VAL A 113 6.37 -3.60 -15.05
C VAL A 113 6.40 -5.13 -15.08
N GLU A 114 7.58 -5.72 -15.30
CA GLU A 114 7.74 -7.18 -15.36
C GLU A 114 7.77 -7.82 -13.96
N GLU A 115 8.31 -7.10 -12.97
CA GLU A 115 8.35 -7.57 -11.59
C GLU A 115 6.96 -7.53 -10.93
N VAL A 116 6.60 -8.63 -10.25
CA VAL A 116 5.34 -8.72 -9.51
C VAL A 116 5.39 -7.81 -8.27
N THR A 117 4.32 -7.04 -8.06
CA THR A 117 4.12 -6.26 -6.83
C THR A 117 3.26 -7.08 -5.87
N ASP A 118 3.90 -7.69 -4.86
CA ASP A 118 3.23 -8.64 -3.94
C ASP A 118 2.38 -7.97 -2.84
N TYR A 119 2.65 -6.70 -2.50
CA TYR A 119 1.89 -5.97 -1.49
C TYR A 119 1.74 -4.50 -1.85
N VAL A 120 0.62 -3.92 -1.43
CA VAL A 120 0.34 -2.49 -1.48
C VAL A 120 0.12 -1.99 -0.06
N LEU A 121 0.77 -0.89 0.32
CA LEU A 121 0.62 -0.28 1.63
C LEU A 121 0.10 1.15 1.46
N MET A 122 -1.12 1.39 1.94
CA MET A 122 -1.72 2.72 2.01
C MET A 122 -1.84 3.14 3.47
N MET A 123 -1.46 4.39 3.76
CA MET A 123 -1.50 4.95 5.11
C MET A 123 -2.14 6.33 5.07
N LYS A 124 -3.13 6.55 5.96
CA LYS A 124 -3.70 7.87 6.21
C LYS A 124 -2.77 8.62 7.15
N ILE A 125 -2.23 9.76 6.70
CA ILE A 125 -1.34 10.62 7.49
C ILE A 125 -2.10 11.79 8.13
N ASP A 126 -3.11 12.31 7.44
CA ASP A 126 -3.95 13.41 7.89
C ASP A 126 -5.34 13.27 7.28
N GLU A 127 -6.34 13.77 7.99
CA GLU A 127 -7.72 13.83 7.54
C GLU A 127 -8.43 15.00 8.22
N GLN A 128 -8.90 15.97 7.44
CA GLN A 128 -9.60 17.15 7.95
C GLN A 128 -10.83 17.42 7.08
N ASN A 129 -12.01 17.48 7.70
CA ASN A 129 -13.28 17.76 7.01
C ASN A 129 -13.52 16.85 5.79
N MET A 130 -13.17 15.56 5.90
CA MET A 130 -13.40 14.57 4.86
C MET A 130 -14.72 13.86 5.08
N GLU A 131 -15.53 13.74 4.04
CA GLU A 131 -16.72 12.90 4.01
C GLU A 131 -16.55 11.85 2.90
N GLY A 132 -16.64 10.57 3.24
CA GLY A 132 -16.36 9.48 2.31
C GLY A 132 -14.85 9.24 2.12
N GLY A 133 -14.43 8.86 0.89
CA GLY A 133 -13.02 8.60 0.60
C GLY A 133 -12.48 7.28 1.18
N ASN A 134 -13.35 6.33 1.49
CA ASN A 134 -12.95 5.01 1.97
C ASN A 134 -12.14 4.25 0.91
N SER A 135 -11.13 3.51 1.36
CA SER A 135 -10.50 2.51 0.51
C SER A 135 -11.52 1.43 0.14
N LEU A 136 -11.62 1.12 -1.14
CA LEU A 136 -12.41 0.01 -1.66
C LEU A 136 -11.51 -1.20 -1.84
N LEU A 137 -11.94 -2.36 -1.36
CA LEU A 137 -11.21 -3.62 -1.47
C LEU A 137 -12.17 -4.70 -1.98
N LEU A 138 -11.67 -5.59 -2.84
CA LEU A 138 -12.38 -6.76 -3.32
C LEU A 138 -11.43 -7.96 -3.34
N HIS A 139 -11.67 -8.93 -2.46
CA HIS A 139 -10.99 -10.21 -2.54
C HIS A 139 -11.56 -11.02 -3.70
N LEU A 140 -10.72 -11.69 -4.49
CA LEU A 140 -11.17 -12.38 -5.70
C LEU A 140 -12.18 -13.51 -5.38
N ASP A 141 -12.04 -14.20 -4.24
CA ASP A 141 -13.00 -15.25 -3.86
C ASP A 141 -14.38 -14.70 -3.43
N ASP A 142 -14.48 -13.39 -3.17
CA ASP A 142 -15.76 -12.72 -2.88
C ASP A 142 -16.41 -12.15 -4.15
N TRP A 143 -15.73 -12.22 -5.31
CA TRP A 143 -16.22 -11.67 -6.56
C TRP A 143 -17.11 -12.67 -7.30
N GLU A 144 -18.41 -12.36 -7.37
CA GLU A 144 -19.46 -13.22 -7.93
C GLU A 144 -19.29 -13.57 -9.41
N HIS A 145 -18.50 -12.78 -10.15
CA HIS A 145 -18.24 -13.00 -11.57
C HIS A 145 -16.86 -13.60 -11.86
N LEU A 146 -16.05 -13.92 -10.84
CA LEU A 146 -14.68 -14.42 -11.02
C LEU A 146 -14.63 -15.59 -12.00
N GLU A 147 -15.47 -16.62 -11.80
CA GLU A 147 -15.47 -17.82 -12.64
C GLU A 147 -15.78 -17.50 -14.11
N SER A 148 -16.75 -16.61 -14.35
CA SER A 148 -17.16 -16.21 -15.70
C SER A 148 -16.03 -15.52 -16.46
N PHE A 149 -15.30 -14.62 -15.81
CA PHE A 149 -14.18 -13.92 -16.42
C PHE A 149 -12.93 -14.82 -16.52
N PHE A 150 -12.64 -15.61 -15.48
CA PHE A 150 -11.42 -16.42 -15.40
C PHE A 150 -11.40 -17.61 -16.38
N THR A 151 -12.56 -18.17 -16.71
CA THR A 151 -12.69 -19.27 -17.67
C THR A 151 -12.70 -18.80 -19.13
N HIS A 152 -12.91 -17.50 -19.38
CA HIS A 152 -12.93 -16.95 -20.72
C HIS A 152 -11.54 -17.06 -21.41
N PRO A 153 -11.44 -17.36 -22.72
CA PRO A 153 -10.15 -17.47 -23.40
C PRO A 153 -9.28 -16.20 -23.34
N LEU A 154 -9.91 -15.02 -23.24
CA LEU A 154 -9.18 -13.76 -23.09
C LEU A 154 -8.42 -13.64 -21.77
N ALA A 155 -8.82 -14.37 -20.72
CA ALA A 155 -8.15 -14.31 -19.41
C ALA A 155 -6.70 -14.81 -19.44
N ARG A 156 -6.35 -15.63 -20.46
CA ARG A 156 -5.00 -16.18 -20.66
C ARG A 156 -4.28 -15.55 -21.85
N ARG A 157 -4.90 -14.57 -22.51
CA ARG A 157 -4.28 -13.85 -23.63
C ARG A 157 -3.36 -12.77 -23.07
N VAL A 158 -2.09 -12.80 -23.47
CA VAL A 158 -1.15 -11.72 -23.16
C VAL A 158 -1.66 -10.42 -23.77
N MET A 159 -1.89 -9.42 -22.93
CA MET A 159 -2.28 -8.06 -23.34
C MET A 159 -1.11 -7.11 -23.13
N ARG A 160 -1.07 -6.04 -23.93
CA ARG A 160 -0.04 -5.00 -23.77
C ARG A 160 -0.45 -4.06 -22.63
N TRP A 161 0.44 -3.89 -21.66
CA TRP A 161 0.38 -2.84 -20.66
C TRP A 161 1.38 -1.74 -21.00
N ALA A 162 1.03 -0.48 -20.77
CA ALA A 162 1.90 0.66 -21.06
C ALA A 162 1.90 1.61 -19.88
N ALA A 163 3.09 2.07 -19.50
CA ALA A 163 3.25 3.10 -18.48
C ALA A 163 2.62 4.43 -18.94
N PRO A 164 2.07 5.23 -18.02
CA PRO A 164 1.53 6.57 -18.31
C PRO A 164 2.59 7.58 -18.75
#